data_AF-A0A914PM38-F1
#
_entry.id   AF-A0A914PM38-F1
#
_cell.length_a   1.000
_cell.length_b   1.000
_cell.length_c   1.000
_cell.angle_alpha   90.00
_cell.angle_beta   90.00
_cell.angle_gamma   90.00
#
_symmetry.space_group_name_H-M   'P 1'
#
loop_
_entity.id
_entity.type
_entity.pdbx_description
1 polymer ?
#
loop_
_entity_poly.entity_id
_entity_poly.type
_entity_poly.pdbx_seq_one_letter_code
_entity_poly.pdbx_strand_id
1 'polypeptide(L)'
;MFANKMLPEKDFGAYVCWSEKMFNRTHGIERKIPNETLDANIYFNHPAVRFNREKYMPDFDADEFKCTLNPVNKTSIFLASQRLA
;
A
#
# COMPACT_ATOMS: atom_id res chain seq x y z
N MET A 1 -12.59 -20.62 25.59
CA MET A 1 -11.88 -20.90 24.32
C MET A 1 -12.82 -20.55 23.19
N PHE A 2 -12.72 -19.35 22.63
CA PHE A 2 -13.49 -18.98 21.43
C PHE A 2 -12.75 -19.57 20.23
N ALA A 3 -13.09 -20.81 19.88
CA ALA A 3 -12.79 -21.31 18.56
C ALA A 3 -13.56 -20.43 17.58
N ASN A 4 -12.84 -19.62 16.79
CA ASN A 4 -13.38 -19.05 15.57
C ASN A 4 -13.73 -20.24 14.68
N LYS A 5 -14.94 -20.78 14.85
CA LYS A 5 -15.46 -21.86 14.03
C LYS A 5 -15.66 -21.25 12.66
N MET A 6 -14.65 -21.45 11.82
CA MET A 6 -14.78 -21.29 10.39
C MET A 6 -15.98 -22.15 9.98
N LEU A 7 -17.03 -21.51 9.50
CA LEU A 7 -18.25 -22.15 9.03
C LEU A 7 -17.99 -22.51 7.57
N PRO A 8 -17.68 -23.78 7.24
CA PRO A 8 -17.23 -24.13 5.89
C PRO A 8 -18.24 -23.71 4.82
N GLU A 9 -19.54 -23.82 5.10
CA GLU A 9 -20.59 -23.39 4.18
C GLU A 9 -20.60 -21.88 3.88
N LYS A 10 -20.16 -21.04 4.84
CA LYS A 10 -20.16 -19.57 4.69
C LYS A 10 -18.80 -19.03 4.27
N ASP A 11 -17.74 -19.60 4.81
CA ASP A 11 -16.38 -19.10 4.63
C ASP A 11 -15.71 -19.68 3.39
N PHE A 12 -16.17 -20.82 2.86
CA PHE A 12 -15.57 -21.42 1.65
C PHE A 12 -15.68 -20.49 0.44
N GLY A 13 -16.79 -19.77 0.28
CA GLY A 13 -16.93 -18.76 -0.77
C GLY A 13 -15.90 -17.62 -0.63
N ALA A 14 -15.66 -17.16 0.61
CA ALA A 14 -14.65 -16.15 0.88
C ALA A 14 -13.22 -16.68 0.64
N TYR A 15 -12.95 -17.94 1.00
CA TYR A 15 -11.66 -18.60 0.75
C TYR A 15 -11.38 -18.79 -0.74
N VAL A 16 -12.38 -19.21 -1.51
CA VAL A 16 -12.26 -19.35 -2.97
C VAL A 16 -12.05 -17.98 -3.62
N CYS A 17 -12.80 -16.95 -3.19
CA CYS A 17 -12.59 -15.59 -3.70
C CYS A 17 -11.18 -15.06 -3.38
N TRP A 18 -10.70 -15.30 -2.16
CA TRP A 18 -9.34 -14.93 -1.76
C TRP A 18 -8.26 -15.71 -2.51
N SER A 19 -8.45 -17.02 -2.73
CA SER A 19 -7.48 -17.83 -3.45
C SER A 19 -7.40 -17.45 -4.92
N GLU A 20 -8.54 -17.18 -5.56
CA GLU A 20 -8.61 -16.67 -6.93
C GLU A 20 -7.93 -15.30 -7.04
N LYS A 21 -8.22 -14.38 -6.11
CA LYS A 21 -7.56 -13.07 -6.06
C LYS A 21 -6.05 -13.18 -5.88
N MET A 22 -5.57 -14.05 -5.00
CA MET A 22 -4.13 -14.25 -4.82
C MET A 22 -3.47 -14.92 -6.02
N PHE A 23 -4.15 -15.86 -6.66
CA PHE A 23 -3.69 -16.51 -7.89
C PHE A 23 -3.55 -15.48 -9.03
N ASN A 24 -4.55 -14.62 -9.21
CA ASN A 24 -4.53 -13.56 -10.22
C ASN A 24 -3.40 -12.55 -10.00
N ARG A 25 -3.16 -12.16 -8.74
CA ARG A 25 -2.03 -11.31 -8.36
C ARG A 25 -0.69 -11.98 -8.62
N THR A 26 -0.55 -13.27 -8.28
CA THR A 26 0.72 -14.02 -8.40
C THR A 26 1.09 -14.29 -9.85
N HIS A 27 0.13 -14.73 -10.66
CA HIS A 27 0.35 -15.05 -12.07
C HIS A 27 0.21 -13.84 -12.99
N GLY A 28 -0.10 -12.67 -12.42
CA GLY A 28 -0.17 -11.42 -13.15
C GLY A 28 -1.28 -11.38 -14.21
N ILE A 29 -2.34 -12.16 -14.02
CA ILE A 29 -3.54 -12.11 -14.86
C ILE A 29 -4.21 -10.73 -14.72
N GLU A 30 -4.08 -10.12 -13.54
CA GLU A 30 -4.49 -8.74 -13.23
C GLU A 30 -3.48 -7.66 -13.67
N ARG A 31 -2.33 -8.00 -14.29
CA ARG A 31 -1.35 -7.00 -14.80
C ARG A 31 -1.89 -6.09 -15.92
N LYS A 32 -3.13 -6.29 -16.38
CA LYS A 32 -3.86 -5.35 -17.22
C LYS A 32 -4.49 -4.18 -16.46
N ILE A 33 -4.32 -4.09 -15.14
CA ILE A 33 -4.54 -2.85 -14.39
C ILE A 33 -3.16 -2.16 -14.30
N PRO A 34 -2.86 -1.18 -15.16
CA PRO A 34 -1.52 -0.57 -15.25
C PRO A 34 -1.04 0.15 -13.98
N ASN A 35 -1.81 0.16 -12.87
CA ASN A 35 -1.62 1.04 -11.72
C ASN A 35 -1.69 0.34 -10.34
N GLU A 36 -1.57 -0.99 -10.24
CA GLU A 36 -1.44 -1.66 -8.93
C GLU A 36 0.00 -1.70 -8.39
N THR A 37 0.93 -0.99 -9.03
CA THR A 37 2.19 -0.67 -8.35
C THR A 37 1.88 0.26 -7.19
N LEU A 38 2.24 -0.16 -5.97
CA LEU A 38 2.18 0.68 -4.78
C LEU A 38 2.78 2.05 -5.14
N ASP A 39 1.98 3.12 -5.08
CA ASP A 39 2.48 4.47 -5.36
C ASP A 39 3.60 4.75 -4.37
N ALA A 40 4.83 4.81 -4.90
CA ALA A 40 6.02 5.02 -4.12
C ALA A 40 5.91 6.30 -3.28
N ASN A 41 5.23 7.33 -3.77
CA ASN A 41 5.04 8.57 -3.03
C ASN A 41 4.12 8.36 -1.82
N ILE A 42 3.06 7.56 -1.95
CA ILE A 42 2.20 7.23 -0.82
C ILE A 42 2.99 6.42 0.21
N TYR A 43 3.76 5.43 -0.24
CA TYR A 43 4.57 4.59 0.65
C TYR A 43 5.66 5.38 1.37
N PHE A 44 6.44 6.20 0.65
CA PHE A 44 7.51 7.00 1.23
C PHE A 44 7.01 8.13 2.16
N ASN A 45 5.78 8.58 1.98
CA ASN A 45 5.15 9.57 2.86
C ASN A 45 4.48 8.96 4.09
N HIS A 46 4.39 7.64 4.18
CA HIS A 46 3.82 6.96 5.33
C HIS A 46 4.67 7.28 6.60
N PRO A 47 4.06 7.72 7.72
CA PRO A 47 4.80 8.16 8.91
C PRO A 47 5.79 7.12 9.44
N ALA A 48 5.40 5.85 9.46
CA ALA A 48 6.29 4.76 9.91
C ALA A 48 7.52 4.57 8.99
N VAL A 49 7.37 4.80 7.69
CA VAL A 49 8.47 4.69 6.72
C VAL A 49 9.39 5.89 6.86
N ARG A 50 8.82 7.10 6.97
CA ARG A 50 9.56 8.35 7.21
C ARG A 50 10.36 8.29 8.50
N PHE A 51 9.72 7.91 9.61
CA PHE A 51 10.36 7.76 10.91
C PHE A 51 11.54 6.80 10.86
N ASN A 52 11.37 5.62 10.25
CA ASN A 52 12.46 4.64 10.14
C ASN A 52 13.63 5.12 9.28
N ARG A 53 13.37 5.97 8.28
CA ARG A 53 14.39 6.59 7.45
C ARG A 53 15.13 7.71 8.20
N GLU A 54 14.39 8.54 8.93
CA GLU A 54 14.89 9.79 9.52
C GLU A 54 15.52 9.57 10.90
N LYS A 55 15.15 8.52 11.65
CA LYS A 55 15.70 8.24 13.00
C LYS A 55 17.22 8.03 13.10
N TYR A 56 17.90 7.83 11.97
CA TYR A 56 19.36 7.66 11.91
C TYR A 56 20.07 8.94 11.44
N MET A 57 19.32 10.01 11.16
CA MET A 57 19.89 11.31 10.79
C MET A 57 20.32 12.05 12.05
N PRO A 58 21.46 12.77 12.02
CA PRO A 58 21.98 13.48 13.19
C PRO A 58 21.06 14.60 13.68
N ASP A 59 20.24 15.18 12.80
CA ASP A 59 19.32 16.29 13.09
C ASP A 59 17.89 15.82 13.39
N PHE A 60 17.68 14.52 13.66
CA PHE A 60 16.34 13.98 13.91
C PHE A 60 15.89 14.24 15.35
N ASP A 61 14.86 15.07 15.49
CA ASP A 61 14.13 15.23 16.75
C ASP A 61 12.86 14.35 16.73
N ALA A 62 12.80 13.39 17.65
CA ALA A 62 11.66 12.49 17.79
C ALA A 62 10.41 13.20 18.32
N ASP A 63 10.59 14.26 19.11
CA ASP A 63 9.49 15.00 19.74
C ASP A 63 8.83 15.97 18.75
N GLU A 64 9.57 16.43 17.73
CA GLU A 64 9.04 17.28 16.66
C GLU A 64 8.43 16.46 15.48
N PHE A 65 8.58 15.13 15.49
CA PHE A 65 8.13 14.30 14.39
C PHE A 65 6.60 14.29 14.23
N LYS A 66 6.11 14.81 13.10
CA LYS A 66 4.67 14.82 12.79
C LYS A 66 4.22 13.49 12.20
N CYS A 67 3.35 12.79 12.95
CA CYS A 67 2.71 11.54 12.56
C CYS A 67 1.61 11.68 11.48
N THR A 68 1.49 12.84 10.82
CA THR A 68 0.49 13.06 9.78
C THR A 68 1.02 12.64 8.41
N LEU A 69 0.11 12.14 7.55
CA LEU A 69 0.41 11.95 6.14
C LEU A 69 0.67 13.31 5.51
N ASN A 70 1.84 13.49 4.89
CA ASN A 70 2.09 14.68 4.10
C ASN A 70 1.12 14.68 2.90
N PRO A 71 0.38 15.76 2.66
CA PRO A 71 -0.51 15.81 1.52
C PRO A 71 0.32 15.73 0.25
N VAL A 72 0.18 14.62 -0.49
CA VAL A 72 0.73 14.49 -1.84
C VAL A 72 -0.07 15.45 -2.72
N ASN A 73 0.55 16.56 -3.14
CA ASN A 73 -0.06 17.46 -4.11
C ASN A 73 -0.33 16.67 -5.40
N LYS A 74 -1.61 16.45 -5.72
CA LYS A 74 -2.09 15.70 -6.89
C LYS A 74 -1.63 16.27 -8.24
N THR A 75 -1.06 17.48 -8.26
CA THR A 75 -0.61 18.21 -9.45
C THR A 75 0.69 17.70 -10.05
N SER A 76 1.54 16.96 -9.33
CA SER A 76 2.80 16.41 -9.89
C SER A 76 2.61 15.13 -10.70
N ILE A 77 1.47 14.45 -10.57
CA ILE A 77 1.18 13.19 -11.29
C ILE A 77 0.78 13.46 -12.75
N PHE A 78 0.12 14.59 -13.02
CA PHE A 78 -0.30 14.94 -14.40
C PHE A 78 0.83 15.42 -15.30
N LEU A 79 1.90 16.01 -14.76
CA LEU A 79 3.03 16.51 -15.56
C LEU A 79 4.03 15.42 -15.98
N ALA A 80 4.07 14.28 -15.28
CA ALA A 80 4.87 13.13 -15.70
C ALA A 80 4.21 12.34 -16.84
N SER A 81 2.87 12.37 -16.95
CA SER A 81 2.13 11.70 -18.04
C SER A 81 2.16 12.46 -19.37
N GLN A 82 2.57 13.74 -19.37
CA GLN A 82 2.61 14.58 -20.59
C GLN A 82 4.00 14.64 -21.25
N ARG A 83 5.03 14.00 -20.68
CA ARG A 83 6.37 13.90 -21.29
C ARG A 83 6.64 12.59 -22.03
N LEU A 84 5.63 11.72 -22.14
CA LEU A 84 5.69 10.43 -22.84
C LEU A 84 4.58 10.29 -23.91
N ALA A 85 4.11 11.42 -24.45
CA ALA A 85 3.26 11.48 -25.64
C ALA A 85 4.01 12.18 -26.77
#